data_AF-A0A150FX17-F1
#
_entry.id   AF-A0A150FX17-F1
#
_cell.length_a   1.000
_cell.length_b   1.000
_cell.length_c   1.000
_cell.angle_alpha   90.00
_cell.angle_beta   90.00
_cell.angle_gamma   90.00
#
_symmetry.space_group_name_H-M   'P 1'
#
loop_
_entity.id
_entity.type
_entity.pdbx_description
1 polymer ?
#
loop_
_entity_poly.entity_id
_entity_poly.type
_entity_poly.pdbx_seq_one_letter_code
_entity_poly.pdbx_strand_id
1 'polypeptide(L)'
;MSPGTGADPGCLPGVDMTGESGGSGVGFTFRTREACRDLCEKTAGCTFSVRTKAGTCWLKSVPLTGTKGTNAVSSGIDQTCFKRSNTGQAGCISGIDIRGTDVTNAPASSREACRQQCDGNAK
;
A
#
# COMPACT_ATOMS: atom_id res chain seq x y z
N MET A 1 14.01 -9.18 -19.96
CA MET A 1 13.73 -9.07 -18.51
C MET A 1 13.51 -7.60 -18.21
N SER A 2 12.26 -7.14 -18.18
CA SER A 2 11.96 -5.72 -17.96
C SER A 2 11.98 -5.41 -16.46
N PRO A 3 12.62 -4.33 -16.01
CA PRO A 3 12.54 -3.89 -14.62
C PRO A 3 11.09 -3.49 -14.36
N GLY A 4 10.42 -4.21 -13.46
CA GLY A 4 9.00 -4.06 -13.22
C GLY A 4 8.63 -2.63 -12.82
N THR A 5 7.80 -1.98 -13.63
CA THR A 5 7.16 -0.68 -13.37
C THR A 5 6.08 -0.75 -12.28
N GLY A 6 6.02 -1.83 -11.50
CA GLY A 6 5.00 -2.09 -10.48
C GLY A 6 5.58 -2.21 -9.06
N ALA A 7 4.69 -2.19 -8.07
CA ALA A 7 5.00 -2.56 -6.69
C ALA A 7 5.15 -4.08 -6.51
N ASP A 8 5.71 -4.50 -5.39
CA ASP A 8 5.78 -5.91 -5.02
C ASP A 8 4.36 -6.50 -4.83
N PRO A 9 4.18 -7.83 -4.97
CA PRO A 9 2.89 -8.47 -4.78
C PRO A 9 2.23 -8.14 -3.43
N GLY A 10 0.97 -7.70 -3.48
CA GLY A 10 0.22 -7.29 -2.29
C GLY A 10 0.58 -5.89 -1.77
N CYS A 11 1.20 -5.06 -2.60
CA CYS A 11 1.48 -3.66 -2.31
C CYS A 11 0.86 -2.75 -3.37
N LEU A 12 0.52 -1.53 -2.96
CA LEU A 12 -0.01 -0.48 -3.82
C LEU A 12 1.15 0.29 -4.48
N PRO A 13 1.22 0.38 -5.82
CA PRO A 13 2.25 1.14 -6.51
C PRO A 13 2.02 2.64 -6.40
N GLY A 14 3.04 3.38 -5.94
CA GLY A 14 3.03 4.84 -5.95
C GLY A 14 1.95 5.52 -5.10
N VAL A 15 1.27 4.80 -4.19
CA VAL A 15 0.25 5.38 -3.31
C VAL A 15 0.89 5.84 -2.01
N ASP A 16 0.81 7.14 -1.71
CA ASP A 16 1.10 7.65 -0.36
C ASP A 16 -0.17 7.57 0.49
N MET A 17 -0.12 6.79 1.57
CA MET A 17 -1.25 6.63 2.47
C MET A 17 -0.98 7.33 3.79
N THR A 18 -1.98 8.09 4.24
CA THR A 18 -1.95 8.67 5.58
C THR A 18 -1.91 7.58 6.64
N GLY A 19 -1.15 7.85 7.69
CA GLY A 19 -1.13 7.06 8.91
C GLY A 19 -0.36 7.77 10.00
N GLU A 20 -0.39 7.19 11.19
CA GLU A 20 0.42 7.63 12.31
C GLU A 20 1.76 6.93 12.30
N SER A 21 2.85 7.65 12.58
CA SER A 21 4.17 7.01 12.67
C SER A 21 4.42 6.56 14.10
N GLY A 22 4.08 5.30 14.40
CA GLY A 22 4.34 4.66 15.68
C GLY A 22 5.83 4.46 15.93
N GLY A 23 6.47 5.43 16.58
CA GLY A 23 7.91 5.44 16.85
C GLY A 23 8.62 6.55 16.07
N SER A 24 8.86 7.68 16.73
CA SER A 24 9.72 8.81 16.33
C SER A 24 9.81 9.15 14.83
N GLY A 25 8.78 8.97 14.00
CA GLY A 25 8.82 9.39 12.59
C GLY A 25 10.13 9.07 11.86
N VAL A 26 10.81 7.96 12.19
CA VAL A 26 12.15 7.67 11.67
C VAL A 26 12.01 6.95 10.35
N GLY A 27 12.18 7.70 9.26
CA GLY A 27 12.40 7.10 7.97
C GLY A 27 13.72 6.36 7.98
N PHE A 28 13.72 5.05 7.71
CA PHE A 28 14.96 4.30 7.54
C PHE A 28 15.39 4.42 6.08
N THR A 29 16.53 5.07 5.85
CA THR A 29 17.12 5.21 4.51
C THR A 29 17.74 3.89 4.03
N PHE A 30 17.73 3.66 2.71
CA PHE A 30 18.37 2.52 2.03
C PHE A 30 17.79 1.12 2.28
N ARG A 31 16.48 0.98 2.50
CA ARG A 31 15.85 -0.35 2.54
C ARG A 31 15.44 -0.79 1.14
N THR A 32 15.61 -2.07 0.81
CA THR A 32 14.93 -2.68 -0.35
C THR A 32 13.41 -2.65 -0.12
N ARG A 33 12.65 -2.88 -1.20
CA ARG A 33 11.19 -3.00 -1.14
C ARG A 33 10.74 -4.03 -0.10
N GLU A 34 11.29 -5.25 -0.19
CA GLU A 34 11.02 -6.33 0.75
C GLU A 34 11.49 -6.00 2.18
N ALA A 35 12.70 -5.47 2.35
CA ALA A 35 13.22 -5.12 3.68
C ALA A 35 12.38 -4.06 4.40
N CYS A 36 11.74 -3.15 3.67
CA CYS A 36 10.83 -2.16 4.25
C CYS A 36 9.55 -2.83 4.80
N ARG A 37 9.00 -3.78 4.05
CA ARG A 37 7.82 -4.55 4.47
C ARG A 37 8.13 -5.45 5.67
N ASP A 38 9.23 -6.20 5.62
CA ASP A 38 9.69 -7.06 6.71
C ASP A 38 9.96 -6.29 8.01
N LEU A 39 10.45 -5.05 7.90
CA LEU A 39 10.64 -4.20 9.06
C LEU A 39 9.30 -3.87 9.72
N CYS A 40 8.26 -3.58 8.93
CA CYS A 40 6.92 -3.37 9.47
C CYS A 40 6.41 -4.62 10.17
N GLU A 41 6.55 -5.82 9.58
CA GLU A 41 6.15 -7.10 10.19
C GLU A 41 6.69 -7.25 11.62
N LYS A 42 7.98 -6.95 11.80
CA LYS A 42 8.70 -7.08 13.07
C LYS A 42 8.46 -5.93 14.05
N THR A 43 7.89 -4.81 13.58
CA THR A 43 7.66 -3.63 14.40
C THR A 43 6.28 -3.69 15.05
N ALA A 44 6.27 -3.70 16.37
CA ALA A 44 5.04 -3.60 17.17
C ALA A 44 4.31 -2.29 16.84
N GLY A 45 2.99 -2.36 16.67
CA GLY A 45 2.17 -1.20 16.31
C GLY A 45 2.24 -0.78 14.83
N CYS A 46 3.18 -1.30 14.02
CA CYS A 46 3.13 -1.07 12.58
C CYS A 46 1.96 -1.84 11.95
N THR A 47 1.22 -1.18 11.05
CA THR A 47 0.12 -1.77 10.26
C THR A 47 0.48 -1.83 8.78
N PHE A 48 1.22 -0.83 8.30
CA PHE A 48 1.67 -0.73 6.91
C PHE A 48 2.96 0.09 6.79
N SER A 49 3.65 -0.06 5.68
CA SER A 49 4.87 0.69 5.35
C SER A 49 4.71 1.44 4.04
N VAL A 50 5.27 2.65 3.97
CA VAL A 50 5.37 3.47 2.75
C VAL A 50 6.85 3.62 2.40
N ARG A 51 7.27 3.09 1.25
CA ARG A 51 8.65 3.23 0.74
C ARG A 51 8.72 4.32 -0.31
N THR A 52 9.64 5.26 -0.17
CA THR A 52 9.93 6.28 -1.20
C THR A 52 10.85 5.71 -2.28
N LYS A 53 10.86 6.34 -3.46
CA LYS A 53 11.83 6.00 -4.52
C LYS A 53 13.29 6.24 -4.11
N ALA A 54 13.52 7.17 -3.18
CA ALA A 54 14.83 7.38 -2.57
C ALA A 54 15.23 6.27 -1.56
N GLY A 55 14.36 5.30 -1.32
CA GLY A 55 14.62 4.16 -0.45
C GLY A 55 14.31 4.39 1.03
N THR A 56 13.70 5.52 1.38
CA THR A 56 13.21 5.78 2.74
C THR A 56 12.00 4.91 3.04
N CYS A 57 12.03 4.19 4.16
CA CYS A 57 10.93 3.37 4.63
C CYS A 57 10.24 4.04 5.82
N TRP A 58 8.96 4.39 5.66
CA TRP A 58 8.12 4.93 6.71
C TRP A 58 7.21 3.83 7.24
N LEU A 59 7.32 3.53 8.54
CA LEU A 59 6.43 2.60 9.23
C LEU A 59 5.24 3.38 9.79
N LYS A 60 4.03 2.87 9.56
CA LYS A 60 2.80 3.57 9.91
C LYS A 60 1.77 2.64 10.55
N SER A 61 0.99 3.22 11.45
CA SER A 61 -0.22 2.71 12.07
C SER A 61 -1.42 3.55 11.60
N VAL A 62 -2.65 3.15 11.97
CA VAL A 62 -3.88 3.95 11.76
C VAL A 62 -4.04 4.41 10.28
N PRO A 63 -4.26 3.48 9.33
CA PRO A 63 -4.38 3.83 7.92
C PRO A 63 -5.53 4.81 7.66
N LEU A 64 -5.39 5.62 6.61
CA LEU A 64 -6.39 6.55 6.07
C LEU A 64 -6.75 7.77 6.94
N THR A 65 -6.46 7.75 8.24
CA THR A 65 -6.91 8.78 9.19
C THR A 65 -5.79 9.40 10.01
N GLY A 66 -4.56 8.91 9.92
CA GLY A 66 -3.41 9.50 10.62
C GLY A 66 -2.91 10.82 9.99
N THR A 67 -2.02 11.51 10.70
CA THR A 67 -1.54 12.86 10.35
C THR A 67 -0.39 12.89 9.34
N LYS A 68 0.19 11.75 8.94
CA LYS A 68 1.36 11.69 8.05
C LYS A 68 1.04 10.98 6.74
N GLY A 69 1.15 11.69 5.62
CA GLY A 69 0.87 11.20 4.26
C GLY A 69 -0.25 12.01 3.60
N THR A 70 -0.74 11.55 2.45
CA THR A 70 -1.69 12.34 1.63
C THR A 70 -2.93 11.59 1.11
N ASN A 71 -3.01 10.27 1.25
CA ASN A 71 -4.07 9.44 0.67
C ASN A 71 -4.20 9.66 -0.86
N ALA A 72 -3.08 9.71 -1.56
CA ALA A 72 -3.04 10.03 -2.98
C ALA A 72 -1.95 9.23 -3.71
N VAL A 73 -2.06 9.15 -5.03
CA VAL A 73 -0.93 8.73 -5.87
C VAL A 73 0.13 9.84 -5.82
N SER A 74 1.36 9.46 -5.51
CA SER A 74 2.49 10.37 -5.36
C SER A 74 3.71 9.84 -6.12
N SER A 75 4.28 10.69 -6.96
CA SER A 75 5.42 10.34 -7.83
C SER A 75 6.71 10.01 -7.05
N GLY A 76 6.81 10.45 -5.79
CA GLY A 76 7.93 10.16 -4.89
C GLY A 76 7.82 8.83 -4.15
N ILE A 77 6.64 8.19 -4.18
CA ILE A 77 6.42 6.89 -3.55
C ILE A 77 6.75 5.77 -4.54
N ASP A 78 7.43 4.76 -4.03
CA ASP A 78 7.70 3.52 -4.73
C ASP A 78 6.53 2.54 -4.50
N GLN A 79 6.27 2.21 -3.24
CA GLN A 79 5.16 1.33 -2.88
C GLN A 79 4.64 1.54 -1.46
N THR A 80 3.39 1.16 -1.25
CA THR A 80 2.77 1.03 0.07
C THR A 80 2.32 -0.39 0.31
N CYS A 81 2.78 -1.00 1.40
CA CYS A 81 2.52 -2.40 1.72
C CYS A 81 1.87 -2.52 3.09
N PHE A 82 0.76 -3.23 3.18
CA PHE A 82 0.20 -3.65 4.48
C PHE A 82 0.95 -4.89 4.99
N LYS A 83 0.92 -5.09 6.31
CA LYS A 83 1.37 -6.34 6.91
C LYS A 83 0.68 -7.53 6.24
N ARG A 84 1.43 -8.59 5.94
CA ARG A 84 0.97 -9.87 5.39
C ARG A 84 -0.02 -10.57 6.32
N SER A 85 0.14 -10.35 7.62
CA SER A 85 -0.79 -10.84 8.64
C SER A 85 -2.18 -10.20 8.56
N ASN A 86 -2.36 -9.07 7.85
CA ASN A 86 -3.68 -8.67 7.36
C ASN A 86 -4.01 -9.54 6.14
N THR A 87 -4.63 -10.69 6.41
CA THR A 87 -4.92 -11.83 5.51
C THR A 87 -5.84 -11.51 4.32
N GLY A 88 -5.49 -10.52 3.51
CA GLY A 88 -6.06 -10.31 2.18
C GLY A 88 -5.44 -11.27 1.17
N GLN A 89 -6.21 -11.66 0.15
CA GLN A 89 -5.67 -12.34 -1.03
C GLN A 89 -4.50 -11.54 -1.63
N ALA A 90 -3.60 -12.20 -2.35
CA ALA A 90 -2.50 -11.51 -3.04
C ALA A 90 -3.04 -10.36 -3.91
N GLY A 91 -2.55 -9.14 -3.67
CA GLY A 91 -3.05 -7.94 -4.37
C GLY A 91 -4.31 -7.31 -3.76
N CYS A 92 -4.84 -7.83 -2.65
CA CYS A 92 -5.97 -7.25 -1.92
C CYS A 92 -5.56 -6.86 -0.50
N ILE A 93 -6.14 -5.77 0.01
CA ILE A 93 -6.05 -5.38 1.42
C ILE A 93 -7.42 -5.62 2.04
N SER A 94 -7.50 -6.48 3.05
CA SER A 94 -8.77 -6.80 3.70
C SER A 94 -9.22 -5.69 4.65
N GLY A 95 -10.53 -5.42 4.70
CA GLY A 95 -11.13 -4.47 5.65
C GLY A 95 -10.85 -2.99 5.38
N ILE A 96 -10.32 -2.65 4.20
CA ILE A 96 -10.05 -1.27 3.78
C ILE A 96 -10.97 -0.90 2.62
N ASP A 97 -11.75 0.17 2.82
CA ASP A 97 -12.47 0.87 1.76
C ASP A 97 -11.67 2.14 1.39
N ILE A 98 -11.25 2.23 0.13
CA ILE A 98 -10.52 3.40 -0.37
C ILE A 98 -11.54 4.32 -1.03
N ARG A 99 -11.87 5.41 -0.35
CA ARG A 99 -12.83 6.40 -0.85
C ARG A 99 -12.32 7.02 -2.16
N GLY A 100 -13.06 6.79 -3.24
CA GLY A 100 -12.86 7.40 -4.55
C GLY A 100 -14.17 7.93 -5.13
N THR A 101 -14.10 8.50 -6.33
CA THR A 101 -15.31 8.76 -7.13
C THR A 101 -15.72 7.45 -7.80
N ASP A 102 -16.94 6.99 -7.54
CA ASP A 102 -17.51 5.84 -8.22
C ASP A 102 -17.72 6.18 -9.70
N VAL A 103 -16.89 5.62 -10.58
CA VAL A 103 -17.01 5.81 -12.04
C VAL A 103 -17.99 4.83 -12.68
N THR A 104 -18.22 3.68 -12.03
CA THR A 104 -19.20 2.66 -12.42
C THR A 104 -19.48 1.74 -11.22
N ASN A 105 -20.55 0.95 -11.28
CA ASN A 105 -20.81 -0.16 -10.37
C ASN A 105 -21.17 -1.41 -11.16
N ALA A 106 -20.66 -2.57 -10.74
CA ALA A 106 -20.95 -3.85 -11.38
C ALA A 106 -20.96 -4.99 -10.34
N PRO A 107 -21.90 -5.94 -10.42
CA PRO A 107 -21.91 -7.09 -9.53
C PRO A 107 -20.74 -8.03 -9.86
N ALA A 108 -20.10 -8.55 -8.82
CA ALA A 108 -19.04 -9.56 -8.95
C ALA A 108 -19.26 -10.68 -7.93
N SER A 109 -19.11 -11.93 -8.38
CA SER A 109 -19.28 -13.13 -7.54
C SER A 109 -18.09 -13.40 -6.61
N SER A 110 -16.97 -12.72 -6.82
CA SER A 110 -15.76 -12.82 -6.01
C SER A 110 -14.91 -11.56 -6.13
N ARG A 111 -13.97 -11.38 -5.20
CA ARG A 111 -12.96 -10.30 -5.26
C ARG A 111 -12.09 -10.38 -6.52
N GLU A 112 -11.73 -11.60 -6.93
CA GLU A 112 -10.95 -11.86 -8.14
C GLU A 112 -11.72 -11.45 -9.40
N ALA A 113 -13.00 -11.82 -9.48
CA ALA A 113 -13.87 -11.39 -10.58
C ALA A 113 -14.02 -9.86 -10.61
N CYS A 114 -14.16 -9.21 -9.44
CA CYS A 114 -14.20 -7.75 -9.35
C CYS A 114 -12.90 -7.10 -9.87
N ARG A 115 -11.74 -7.66 -9.52
CA ARG A 115 -10.44 -7.15 -10.01
C ARG A 115 -10.33 -7.29 -11.52
N GLN A 116 -10.70 -8.45 -12.08
CA GLN A 116 -10.65 -8.67 -13.53
C GLN A 116 -11.59 -7.73 -14.29
N GLN A 117 -12.76 -7.42 -13.74
CA GLN A 117 -13.64 -6.38 -14.31
C GLN A 117 -12.98 -4.99 -14.30
N CYS A 118 -12.27 -4.64 -13.22
CA CYS A 118 -11.50 -3.39 -13.17
C CYS A 118 -10.37 -3.37 -14.21
N ASP A 119 -9.58 -4.43 -14.33
CA ASP A 119 -8.45 -4.52 -15.27
C ASP A 119 -8.92 -4.49 -16.73
N GLY A 120 -10.12 -5.02 -17.01
CA GLY A 120 -10.74 -4.99 -18.34
C GLY A 120 -11.44 -3.68 -18.70
N ASN A 121 -11.68 -2.80 -17.72
CA ASN A 121 -12.25 -1.48 -17.97
C ASN A 121 -11.14 -0.51 -18.38
N ALA A 122 -11.01 -0.27 -19.68
CA ALA A 122 -10.24 0.87 -20.17
C ALA A 122 -10.88 2.17 -19.67
N LYS A 123 -10.05 3.09 -19.16
CA LYS A 123 -10.48 4.46 -18.84
C LYS A 123 -10.96 5.22 -20.06
#